data_AF-A0A8S2UY61-F1
#
_entry.id   AF-A0A8S2UY61-F1
#
_cell.length_a   1.000
_cell.length_b   1.000
_cell.length_c   1.000
_cell.angle_alpha   90.00
_cell.angle_beta   90.00
_cell.angle_gamma   90.00
#
_symmetry.space_group_name_H-M   'P 1'
#
loop_
_entity.id
_entity.type
_entity.pdbx_description
1 polymer ?
#
loop_
_entity_poly.entity_id
_entity_poly.type
_entity_poly.pdbx_seq_one_letter_code
_entity_poly.pdbx_strand_id
1 'polypeptide(L)' 'MFDEAQKLIEDYEKTNAPSIVMYMSLLSGARNNRNRNLSEKIYKRMKTLFPNAKERLAAGVVLLSNIYSSLGKHEE' A
#
# COMPACT_ATOMS: atom_id res chain seq x y z
N MET A 1 7.22 -13.18 -2.46
CA MET A 1 5.75 -12.93 -2.42
C MET A 1 5.39 -11.47 -2.72
N PHE A 2 5.88 -10.47 -1.98
CA PHE A 2 5.55 -9.06 -2.31
C PHE A 2 6.19 -8.58 -3.62
N ASP A 3 7.41 -9.03 -3.93
CA ASP A 3 8.08 -8.69 -5.18
C ASP A 3 7.32 -9.23 -6.39
N GLU A 4 6.73 -10.43 -6.28
CA GLU A 4 5.87 -11.02 -7.31
C GLU A 4 4.56 -10.24 -7.45
N ALA A 5 3.92 -9.87 -6.34
CA ALA A 5 2.70 -9.06 -6.36
C ALA A 5 2.95 -7.68 -6.97
N GLN A 6 4.10 -7.06 -6.66
CA GLN A 6 4.50 -5.78 -7.24
C GLN A 6 4.79 -5.93 -8.73
N LYS A 7 5.54 -6.96 -9.13
CA LYS A 7 5.80 -7.26 -10.54
C LYS A 7 4.51 -7.49 -11.32
N LEU A 8 3.53 -8.19 -10.75
CA LEU A 8 2.23 -8.42 -11.38
C LEU A 8 1.47 -7.11 -11.61
N ILE A 9 1.49 -6.19 -10.64
CA ILE A 9 0.90 -4.85 -10.80
C ILE A 9 1.63 -4.07 -11.90
N GLU A 10 2.95 -4.07 -11.90
CA GLU A 10 3.77 -3.41 -12.92
C GLU A 10 3.51 -3.99 -14.32
N ASP A 11 3.38 -5.30 -14.45
CA ASP A 11 3.07 -5.98 -15.71
C ASP A 11 1.65 -5.64 -16.20
N TYR A 12 0.67 -5.59 -15.30
CA TYR A 12 -0.69 -5.16 -15.62
C TYR A 12 -0.72 -3.71 -16.14
N GLU A 13 0.05 -2.81 -15.53
CA GLU A 13 0.13 -1.39 -15.89
C GLU A 13 0.81 -1.11 -17.23
N LYS A 14 1.51 -2.09 -17.83
CA LYS A 14 2.09 -1.92 -19.17
C LYS A 14 1.02 -1.77 -20.26
N THR A 15 -0.15 -2.35 -20.04
CA THR A 15 -1.25 -2.37 -21.03
C THR A 15 -2.56 -1.84 -20.48
N ASN A 16 -2.65 -1.57 -19.17
CA ASN A 16 -3.86 -1.10 -18.51
C ASN A 16 -3.57 0.13 -17.65
N ALA A 17 -4.61 0.95 -17.42
CA ALA A 17 -4.51 2.04 -16.46
C ALA A 17 -4.25 1.49 -15.04
N PRO A 18 -3.38 2.16 -14.24
CA PRO A 18 -3.19 1.83 -12.84
C PRO A 18 -4.50 1.71 -12.07
N SER A 19 -4.62 0.69 -11.21
CA SER A 19 -5.82 0.46 -10.41
C SER A 19 -5.55 0.70 -8.93
N ILE A 20 -6.20 1.72 -8.35
CA ILE A 20 -6.06 2.03 -6.93
C ILE A 20 -6.49 0.86 -6.02
N VAL A 21 -7.40 0.00 -6.49
CA VAL A 21 -7.85 -1.18 -5.75
C VAL A 21 -6.73 -2.19 -5.61
N MET A 22 -5.91 -2.40 -6.65
CA MET A 22 -4.76 -3.31 -6.59
C MET A 22 -3.71 -2.81 -5.59
N TYR A 23 -3.42 -1.50 -5.59
CA TYR A 23 -2.52 -0.91 -4.60
C TYR A 23 -3.07 -0.98 -3.18
N MET A 24 -4.39 -0.79 -2.97
CA MET A 24 -5.02 -0.98 -1.66
C MET A 24 -4.89 -2.42 -1.15
N SER A 25 -5.08 -3.41 -2.02
CA SER A 25 -4.88 -4.83 -1.67
C SER A 25 -3.43 -5.11 -1.29
N LEU A 26 -2.47 -4.60 -2.08
CA LEU A 26 -1.05 -4.74 -1.77
C LEU A 26 -0.68 -4.05 -0.44
N LEU A 27 -1.22 -2.86 -0.18
CA LEU A 27 -1.03 -2.13 1.08
C LEU A 27 -1.56 -2.93 2.28
N SER A 28 -2.76 -3.51 2.16
CA SER A 28 -3.35 -4.37 3.18
C SER A 28 -2.50 -5.61 3.46
N GLY A 29 -1.99 -6.26 2.40
CA GLY A 29 -1.08 -7.40 2.53
C GLY A 29 0.24 -7.03 3.23
N ALA A 30 0.86 -5.91 2.84
CA ALA A 30 2.08 -5.40 3.46
C ALA A 30 1.86 -5.08 4.95
N ARG A 31 0.70 -4.50 5.29
CA ARG A 31 0.28 -4.25 6.68
C ARG A 31 0.15 -5.53 7.50
N ASN A 32 -0.48 -6.57 6.95
CA ASN A 32 -0.60 -7.88 7.62
C ASN A 32 0.75 -8.48 7.99
N ASN A 33 1.76 -8.24 7.14
CA ASN A 33 3.13 -8.69 7.35
C ASN A 33 3.99 -7.69 8.12
N ARG A 34 3.38 -6.64 8.69
CA ARG A 34 4.06 -5.54 9.41
C ARG A 34 5.23 -4.92 8.64
N ASN A 35 5.18 -4.97 7.31
CA ASN A 35 6.24 -4.45 6.46
C ASN A 35 6.04 -2.94 6.24
N ARG A 36 6.45 -2.16 7.24
CA ARG A 36 6.34 -0.70 7.26
C ARG A 36 6.92 -0.05 6.00
N ASN A 37 8.15 -0.39 5.63
CA ASN A 37 8.86 0.23 4.51
C ASN A 37 8.11 0.03 3.19
N LEU A 38 7.58 -1.17 2.97
CA LEU A 38 6.79 -1.47 1.79
C LEU A 38 5.46 -0.71 1.80
N SER A 39 4.75 -0.70 2.93
CA SER A 39 3.49 0.03 3.07
C SER A 39 3.64 1.54 2.80
N GLU A 40 4.72 2.17 3.29
CA GLU A 40 5.02 3.58 3.01
C GLU A 40 5.28 3.83 1.52
N LYS A 41 6.06 2.96 0.88
CA LYS A 41 6.34 3.03 -0.57
C LYS A 41 5.06 2.93 -1.39
N ILE A 42 4.20 1.95 -1.08
CA ILE A 42 2.91 1.74 -1.76
C ILE A 42 2.03 2.98 -1.60
N TYR A 43 1.87 3.48 -0.37
CA TYR A 43 1.04 4.64 -0.12
C TYR A 43 1.55 5.90 -0.84
N LYS A 44 2.88 6.11 -0.87
CA LYS A 44 3.47 7.21 -1.63
C LYS A 44 3.14 7.08 -3.13
N ARG A 45 3.24 5.87 -3.69
CA ARG A 45 2.88 5.61 -5.09
C ARG A 45 1.41 5.88 -5.36
N MET A 46 0.51 5.47 -4.47
CA MET A 46 -0.92 5.77 -4.57
C MET A 46 -1.22 7.27 -4.62
N LYS A 47 -0.56 8.08 -3.78
CA LYS A 47 -0.72 9.55 -3.82
C LYS A 47 -0.30 10.16 -5.15
N THR A 48 0.78 9.63 -5.74
CA THR A 48 1.28 10.10 -7.04
C THR A 48 0.36 9.71 -8.19
N LEU A 49 -0.15 8.47 -8.20
CA LEU A 49 -0.98 7.97 -9.29
C LEU A 49 -2.44 8.40 -9.19
N PHE A 50 -2.96 8.58 -7.97
CA PHE A 50 -4.38 8.83 -7.72
C PHE A 50 -4.60 10.01 -6.77
N PRO A 51 -4.11 11.22 -7.11
CA PRO A 51 -4.18 12.38 -6.21
C PRO A 51 -5.62 12.77 -5.84
N ASN A 52 -6.59 12.46 -6.71
CA ASN A 52 -8.00 12.79 -6.52
C ASN A 52 -8.80 11.72 -5.75
N ALA A 53 -8.21 10.56 -5.47
CA ALA A 53 -8.90 9.45 -4.81
C ALA A 53 -8.91 9.60 -3.27
N LYS A 54 -9.42 10.73 -2.78
CA LYS A 54 -9.33 11.18 -1.37
C LYS A 54 -9.77 10.12 -0.36
N GLU A 55 -10.89 9.45 -0.61
CA GLU A 55 -11.44 8.41 0.29
C GLU A 55 -10.51 7.20 0.40
N ARG A 56 -9.93 6.76 -0.72
CA ARG A 56 -8.99 5.63 -0.75
C ARG A 56 -7.65 6.00 -0.12
N LEU A 57 -7.19 7.23 -0.33
CA LEU A 57 -5.99 7.73 0.33
C LEU A 57 -6.20 7.82 1.86
N ALA A 58 -7.36 8.29 2.32
CA ALA A 58 -7.70 8.30 3.74
C ALA A 58 -7.69 6.88 4.34
N ALA A 59 -8.28 5.90 3.65
CA ALA A 59 -8.21 4.50 4.06
C ALA A 59 -6.76 3.98 4.11
N GLY A 60 -5.92 4.38 3.15
CA GLY A 60 -4.49 4.07 3.16
C GLY A 60 -3.75 4.62 4.37
N VAL A 61 -4.07 5.85 4.81
CA VAL A 61 -3.51 6.43 6.05
C VAL A 61 -3.89 5.61 7.26
N VAL A 62 -5.15 5.18 7.38
CA VAL A 62 -5.59 4.33 8.50
C VAL A 62 -4.79 3.03 8.55
N LEU A 63 -4.55 2.40 7.39
CA LEU A 63 -3.74 1.19 7.31
C LEU A 63 -2.28 1.44 7.73
N LEU A 64 -1.69 2.57 7.36
CA LEU A 64 -0.34 2.94 7.80
C LEU A 64 -0.27 3.19 9.31
N SER A 65 -1.21 3.94 9.87
CA SER A 65 -1.29 4.21 11.31
C SER A 65 -1.35 2.91 12.11
N ASN A 66 -2.14 1.93 11.65
CA ASN A 66 -2.22 0.62 12.28
C ASN A 66 -0.87 -0.12 12.31
N ILE A 67 -0.02 0.05 11.28
CA ILE A 67 1.33 -0.52 11.28
C ILE A 67 2.20 0.15 12.32
N TYR A 68 2.23 1.50 12.35
CA TYR A 68 3.01 2.25 13.33
C TYR A 68 2.60 1.90 14.76
N SER A 69 1.30 1.88 15.05
CA SER A 69 0.78 1.47 16.35
C SER A 69 1.10 0.01 16.66
N SER A 70 1.10 -0.88 15.67
CA SER A 70 1.49 -2.28 15.90
C SER A 70 2.96 -2.39 16.28
N LEU A 71 3.86 -1.67 15.62
CA LEU A 71 5.30 -1.74 15.89
C LEU A 71 5.65 -1.15 17.26
N GLY A 72 5.06 -0.01 17.63
CA GLY A 72 5.27 0.59 18.95
C GLY A 72 4.77 -0.28 20.12
N LYS A 73 3.86 -1.23 19.88
CA LYS A 73 3.39 -2.21 20.89
C LYS A 73 4.33 -3.40 21.11
N HIS A 74 5.35 -3.61 20.27
CA HIS A 74 6.33 -4.69 20.42
C HIS A 74 7.71 -4.19 20.86
N GLU A 75 7.84 -2.90 21.16
CA GLU A 75 9.06 -2.29 21.71
C GLU A 75 9.01 -2.12 23.24
N GLU A 76 7.94 -2.61 23.90
CA GLU A 76 7.78 -2.73 25.37
C GLU A 76 7.97 -4.19 25.82
#